data_AF-A0AAU5IE13-F1
#
_entry.id   AF-A0AAU5IE13-F1
#
_cell.length_a   1.000
_cell.length_b   1.000
_cell.length_c   1.000
_cell.angle_alpha   90.00
_cell.angle_beta   90.00
_cell.angle_gamma   90.00
#
_symmetry.space_group_name_H-M   'P 1'
#
loop_
_entity.id
_entity.type
_entity.pdbx_description
1 polymer ?
#
loop_
_entity_poly.entity_id
_entity_poly.type
_entity_poly.pdbx_seq_one_letter_code
_entity_poly.pdbx_strand_id
1 'polypeptide(L)'
;MVLTPRLSPPTPNAPAHAPQPAHLAQPTHPAAVEANEAIRALVDARAGQDWSSVESAAYEVLLIEWAAATRHAVTGDIIEAA
;
A
#
# COMPACT_ATOMS: atom_id res chain seq x y z
N MET A 1 -13.04 12.48 51.02
CA MET A 1 -12.69 13.51 50.02
C MET A 1 -12.29 12.77 48.75
N VAL A 2 -13.09 12.88 47.69
CA VAL A 2 -12.93 12.10 46.44
C VAL A 2 -11.99 12.87 45.50
N LEU A 3 -10.94 12.22 45.01
CA LEU A 3 -10.02 12.77 44.01
C LEU A 3 -10.59 12.45 42.62
N THR A 4 -11.25 13.41 41.99
CA THR A 4 -11.62 13.33 40.57
C THR A 4 -10.35 13.43 39.72
N PRO A 5 -10.00 12.43 38.89
CA PRO A 5 -8.96 12.58 37.88
C PRO A 5 -9.42 13.60 36.84
N ARG A 6 -8.60 14.62 36.61
CA ARG A 6 -8.87 15.65 35.60
C ARG A 6 -8.79 15.02 34.20
N LEU A 7 -9.95 14.72 33.62
CA LEU A 7 -10.10 14.47 32.19
C LEU A 7 -9.68 15.73 31.42
N SER A 8 -8.56 15.65 30.72
CA SER A 8 -8.09 16.67 29.78
C SER A 8 -9.15 16.89 28.68
N PRO A 9 -9.41 18.14 28.25
CA PRO A 9 -10.31 18.41 27.14
C PRO A 9 -9.70 17.93 25.81
N PRO A 10 -10.50 17.42 24.86
CA PRO A 10 -10.01 17.11 23.53
C PRO A 10 -9.66 18.42 22.81
N THR A 11 -8.41 18.54 22.38
CA THR A 11 -7.98 19.62 21.50
C THR A 11 -8.65 19.45 20.12
N PRO A 12 -9.22 20.51 19.53
CA PRO A 12 -9.90 20.43 18.22
C PRO A 12 -8.93 20.35 17.03
N ASN A 13 -7.62 20.14 17.28
CA ASN A 13 -6.54 20.26 16.31
C ASN A 13 -5.62 19.02 16.27
N ALA A 14 -6.16 17.84 16.52
CA ALA A 14 -5.50 16.62 16.06
C ALA A 14 -5.77 16.52 14.55
N PRO A 15 -4.76 16.63 13.66
CA PRO A 15 -4.98 16.31 12.26
C PRO A 15 -5.48 14.87 12.20
N ALA A 16 -6.59 14.66 11.50
CA ALA A 16 -7.18 13.37 11.23
C ALA A 16 -6.31 12.52 10.28
N HIS A 17 -5.01 12.43 10.55
CA HIS A 17 -4.12 11.43 9.99
C HIS A 17 -4.21 10.16 10.85
N ALA A 18 -5.44 9.68 11.09
CA ALA A 18 -5.59 8.26 10.94
C ALA A 18 -5.25 8.01 9.47
N PRO A 19 -4.27 7.17 9.12
CA PRO A 19 -4.23 6.65 7.76
C PRO A 19 -5.59 6.00 7.59
N GLN A 20 -6.53 6.70 6.93
CA GLN A 20 -7.64 6.01 6.33
C GLN A 20 -6.94 4.90 5.54
N PRO A 21 -7.31 3.62 5.73
CA PRO A 21 -6.92 2.64 4.76
C PRO A 21 -7.60 3.18 3.51
N ALA A 22 -6.82 3.92 2.70
CA ALA A 22 -7.09 4.12 1.30
C ALA A 22 -7.44 2.72 0.89
N HIS A 23 -8.72 2.50 0.62
CA HIS A 23 -9.24 1.24 0.15
C HIS A 23 -8.34 0.98 -1.04
N LEU A 24 -7.31 0.16 -0.81
CA LEU A 24 -6.14 0.07 -1.68
C LEU A 24 -6.76 -0.19 -3.01
N ALA A 25 -6.65 0.74 -3.97
CA ALA A 25 -7.33 0.65 -5.24
C ALA A 25 -6.97 -0.74 -5.78
N GLN A 26 -7.89 -1.68 -5.58
CA GLN A 26 -7.50 -3.08 -5.55
C GLN A 26 -7.21 -3.34 -7.00
N PRO A 27 -5.97 -3.72 -7.36
CA PRO A 27 -5.59 -3.68 -8.75
C PRO A 27 -6.60 -4.51 -9.53
N THR A 28 -7.45 -3.87 -10.33
CA THR A 28 -8.56 -4.55 -11.01
C THR A 28 -8.00 -5.45 -12.12
N HIS A 29 -6.76 -5.19 -12.50
CA HIS A 29 -6.02 -5.96 -13.49
C HIS A 29 -5.38 -7.20 -12.84
N PRO A 30 -5.68 -8.42 -13.35
CA PRO A 30 -5.16 -9.69 -12.78
C PRO A 30 -3.64 -9.72 -12.62
N ALA A 31 -2.88 -9.19 -13.59
CA ALA A 31 -1.42 -9.15 -13.50
C ALA A 31 -0.89 -8.24 -12.37
N ALA A 32 -1.65 -7.20 -12.01
CA ALA A 32 -1.27 -6.35 -10.88
C ALA A 32 -1.61 -7.00 -9.54
N VAL A 33 -2.62 -7.89 -9.48
CA VAL A 33 -2.88 -8.73 -8.31
C VAL A 33 -1.76 -9.75 -8.15
N GLU A 34 -1.39 -10.45 -9.23
CA GLU A 34 -0.31 -11.45 -9.23
C GLU A 34 1.04 -10.85 -8.81
N ALA A 35 1.42 -9.71 -9.39
CA ALA A 35 2.65 -9.01 -9.00
C ALA A 35 2.62 -8.60 -7.52
N ASN A 36 1.48 -8.12 -7.01
CA ASN A 36 1.34 -7.77 -5.58
C ASN A 36 1.46 -8.99 -4.65
N GLU A 37 0.90 -10.14 -5.03
CA GLU A 37 1.02 -11.37 -4.25
C GLU A 37 2.47 -11.89 -4.26
N ALA A 38 3.15 -11.84 -5.40
CA ALA A 38 4.57 -12.18 -5.50
C ALA A 38 5.45 -11.26 -4.63
N ILE A 39 5.16 -9.96 -4.63
CA ILE A 39 5.80 -8.98 -3.73
C ILE A 39 5.60 -9.36 -2.26
N ARG A 40 4.35 -9.66 -1.86
CA ARG A 40 4.03 -10.05 -0.48
C ARG A 40 4.76 -11.31 -0.06
N ALA A 41 4.76 -12.34 -0.92
CA ALA A 41 5.45 -13.59 -0.65
C ALA A 41 6.97 -13.40 -0.49
N LEU A 42 7.59 -12.57 -1.34
CA LEU A 42 9.02 -12.28 -1.26
C LEU A 42 9.38 -11.53 0.04
N VAL A 43 8.59 -10.52 0.40
CA VAL A 43 8.79 -9.74 1.63
C VAL A 43 8.58 -10.59 2.87
N ASP A 44 7.55 -11.43 2.90
CA ASP A 44 7.25 -12.33 4.02
C ASP A 44 8.36 -13.37 4.21
N ALA A 45 8.85 -13.97 3.12
CA ALA A 45 9.98 -14.91 3.16
C ALA A 45 11.27 -14.28 3.72
N ARG A 46 11.38 -12.94 3.71
CA ARG A 46 12.52 -12.17 4.23
C ARG A 46 12.20 -11.36 5.48
N ALA A 47 11.08 -11.64 6.14
CA ALA A 47 10.74 -10.96 7.38
C ALA A 47 11.83 -11.17 8.45
N GLY A 48 12.50 -10.07 8.83
CA GLY A 48 13.54 -10.08 9.86
C GLY A 48 14.92 -10.53 9.38
N GLN A 49 15.15 -10.60 8.07
CA GLN A 49 16.46 -10.89 7.48
C GLN A 49 16.92 -9.77 6.55
N ASP A 50 18.24 -9.62 6.41
CA ASP A 50 18.81 -8.74 5.40
C ASP A 50 18.61 -9.33 4.00
N TRP A 51 18.48 -8.43 3.02
CA TRP A 51 18.21 -8.79 1.64
C TRP A 51 19.50 -8.92 0.85
N SER A 52 19.65 -10.01 0.09
CA SER A 52 20.75 -10.12 -0.86
C SER A 52 20.52 -9.21 -2.08
N SER A 53 21.59 -8.84 -2.78
CA SER A 53 21.48 -8.02 -4.00
C SER A 53 20.58 -8.64 -5.08
N VAL A 54 20.54 -9.98 -5.15
CA VAL A 54 19.68 -10.70 -6.11
C VAL A 54 18.20 -10.50 -5.76
N GLU A 55 17.87 -10.47 -4.48
CA GLU A 55 16.49 -10.36 -4.00
C GLU A 55 15.97 -8.95 -4.07
N SER A 56 16.84 -7.97 -3.77
CA SER A 56 16.54 -6.57 -4.03
C SER A 56 16.25 -6.33 -5.51
N ALA A 57 17.05 -6.92 -6.42
CA ALA A 57 16.80 -6.81 -7.86
C ALA A 57 15.48 -7.49 -8.27
N ALA A 58 15.16 -8.66 -7.69
CA ALA A 58 13.89 -9.35 -7.95
C ALA A 58 12.68 -8.51 -7.50
N TYR A 59 12.77 -7.88 -6.34
CA TYR A 59 11.73 -6.99 -5.85
C TYR A 59 11.56 -5.73 -6.69
N GLU A 60 12.66 -5.12 -7.17
CA GLU A 60 12.60 -4.00 -8.10
C GLU A 60 11.86 -4.36 -9.40
N VAL A 61 12.14 -5.54 -9.96
CA VAL A 61 11.42 -6.05 -11.14
C VAL A 61 9.93 -6.19 -10.85
N LEU A 62 9.56 -6.81 -9.72
CA LEU A 62 8.16 -6.98 -9.33
C LEU A 62 7.45 -5.62 -9.13
N LEU A 63 8.13 -4.62 -8.57
CA LEU A 63 7.59 -3.25 -8.44
C LEU A 63 7.33 -2.59 -9.80
N ILE A 64 8.23 -2.79 -10.77
CA ILE A 64 8.08 -2.26 -12.13
C ILE A 64 6.89 -2.94 -12.83
N GLU A 65 6.78 -4.26 -12.74
CA GLU A 65 5.67 -5.03 -13.31
C GLU A 65 4.33 -4.61 -12.72
N TRP A 66 4.26 -4.47 -11.39
CA TRP A 66 3.07 -3.97 -10.71
C TRP A 66 2.71 -2.54 -11.17
N ALA A 67 3.71 -1.64 -11.26
CA ALA A 67 3.50 -0.27 -11.73
C ALA A 67 3.06 -0.20 -13.20
N ALA A 68 3.48 -1.14 -14.04
CA ALA A 68 3.04 -1.23 -15.44
C ALA A 68 1.60 -1.74 -15.55
N ALA A 69 1.25 -2.77 -14.77
CA ALA A 69 -0.07 -3.38 -14.77
C ALA A 69 -1.14 -2.48 -14.14
N THR A 70 -0.79 -1.70 -13.11
CA THR A 70 -1.68 -0.69 -12.51
C THR A 70 -1.91 0.52 -13.42
N ARG A 71 -0.90 0.94 -14.20
CA ARG A 71 -1.07 2.01 -15.19
C ARG A 71 -2.01 1.62 -16.33
N HIS A 72 -1.96 0.38 -16.83
CA HIS A 72 -2.92 -0.10 -17.82
C HIS A 72 -4.36 -0.16 -17.29
N ALA A 73 -4.54 -0.47 -16.01
CA ALA A 73 -5.85 -0.47 -15.38
C ALA A 73 -6.49 0.93 -15.32
N VAL A 74 -5.69 1.99 -15.23
CA VAL A 74 -6.18 3.39 -15.17
C VAL A 74 -6.46 3.97 -16.57
N THR A 75 -5.71 3.55 -17.58
CA THR A 75 -5.88 4.06 -18.96
C THR A 75 -6.99 3.33 -19.75
N GLY A 76 -7.38 2.12 -19.33
CA GLY A 76 -8.40 1.31 -20.01
C GLY A 76 -9.82 1.87 -20.03
N ASP A 77 -10.13 2.87 -19.19
CA ASP A 77 -11.44 3.54 -19.12
C ASP A 77 -11.47 4.94 -19.77
N ILE A 78 -10.36 5.40 -20.37
CA ILE A 78 -10.33 6.63 -21.17
C ILE A 78 -10.44 6.24 -22.65
N ILE A 79 -11.57 5.66 -23.04
CA ILE A 79 -11.97 5.68 -24.45
C ILE A 79 -12.48 7.09 -24.72
N GLU A 80 -11.62 7.91 -25.32
CA GLU A 80 -11.94 9.21 -25.91
C GLU A 80 -13.13 9.05 -26.87
N ALA A 81 -14.31 9.49 -26.44
CA ALA A 81 -15.41 9.81 -27.34
C ALA A 81 -15.40 11.33 -27.53
N ALA A 82 -14.74 11.80 -28.58
CA ALA A 82 -14.83 13.17 -29.08
C ALA A 82 -14.73 13.19 -30.61
#